data_AF-A0A0Q4FVS3-F1
#
_entry.id   AF-A0A0Q4FVS3-F1
#
_cell.length_a   1.000
_cell.length_b   1.000
_cell.length_c   1.000
_cell.angle_alpha   90.00
_cell.angle_beta   90.00
_cell.angle_gamma   90.00
#
_symmetry.space_group_name_H-M   'P 1'
#
loop_
_entity.id
_entity.type
_entity.pdbx_description
1 polymer ?
#
loop_
_entity_poly.entity_id
_entity_poly.type
_entity_poly.pdbx_seq_one_letter_code
_entity_poly.pdbx_strand_id
1 'polypeptide(L)' 'MWNRIVRLFTIKTKFEAFLVIYGLGLGSVQRGVQYLHQYPGTGGWLLFAVCPLAVFMAGARILDSIERGRDD' A
#
# COMPACT_ATOMS: atom_id res chain seq x y z
N MET A 1 -3.65 -28.66 0.54
CA MET A 1 -2.66 -27.74 1.19
C MET A 1 -2.61 -26.38 0.50
N TRP A 2 -2.64 -26.31 -0.83
CA TRP A 2 -2.61 -25.06 -1.62
C TRP A 2 -3.70 -24.02 -1.27
N ASN A 3 -4.94 -24.44 -0.97
CA ASN A 3 -6.01 -23.52 -0.58
C ASN A 3 -5.71 -22.64 0.65
N ARG A 4 -4.83 -23.09 1.56
CA ARG A 4 -4.44 -22.25 2.70
C ARG A 4 -3.51 -21.11 2.29
N ILE A 5 -2.62 -21.34 1.33
CA ILE A 5 -1.68 -20.33 0.81
C ILE A 5 -2.47 -19.26 0.04
N VAL A 6 -3.43 -19.67 -0.78
CA VAL A 6 -4.28 -18.75 -1.55
C VAL A 6 -5.12 -17.84 -0.64
N ARG A 7 -5.55 -18.33 0.53
CA ARG A 7 -6.27 -17.52 1.52
C ARG A 7 -5.45 -16.36 2.09
N LEU A 8 -4.12 -16.44 2.14
CA LEU A 8 -3.29 -15.29 2.56
C LEU A 8 -3.28 -14.15 1.53
N PHE A 9 -3.57 -14.44 0.26
CA PHE A 9 -3.67 -13.44 -0.80
C PHE A 9 -5.11 -12.96 -1.03
N THR A 10 -6.06 -13.42 -0.22
CA THR A 10 -7.47 -13.04 -0.31
C THR A 10 -7.79 -12.08 0.83
N ILE A 11 -8.05 -10.81 0.52
CA ILE A 11 -8.42 -9.80 1.52
C ILE A 11 -9.95 -9.87 1.69
N LYS A 12 -10.44 -10.25 2.88
CA LYS A 12 -11.89 -10.37 3.14
C LYS A 12 -12.42 -9.30 4.09
N THR A 13 -11.59 -8.84 5.01
CA THR A 13 -12.02 -7.91 6.07
C THR A 13 -11.39 -6.53 5.88
N LYS A 14 -12.08 -5.50 6.36
CA LYS A 14 -11.52 -4.13 6.40
C LYS A 14 -10.22 -4.09 7.22
N PHE A 15 -10.11 -4.91 8.27
CA PHE A 15 -8.90 -5.01 9.09
C PHE A 15 -7.69 -5.56 8.30
N GLU A 16 -7.88 -6.65 7.52
CA GLU A 16 -6.83 -7.16 6.63
C GLU A 16 -6.42 -6.13 5.58
N ALA A 17 -7.38 -5.38 5.05
CA ALA A 17 -7.12 -4.28 4.12
C ALA A 17 -6.20 -3.22 4.74
N PHE A 18 -6.53 -2.76 5.95
CA PHE A 18 -5.72 -1.78 6.66
C PHE A 18 -4.32 -2.32 6.99
N LEU A 19 -4.19 -3.59 7.34
CA LEU A 19 -2.89 -4.25 7.55
C LEU A 19 -2.02 -4.24 6.28
N VAL A 20 -2.61 -4.55 5.13
CA VAL A 20 -1.91 -4.52 3.84
C VAL A 20 -1.52 -3.09 3.47
N ILE A 21 -2.44 -2.13 3.57
CA ILE A 21 -2.18 -0.71 3.26
C ILE A 21 -1.08 -0.17 4.18
N TYR A 22 -1.10 -0.53 5.46
CA TYR A 22 -0.06 -0.15 6.42
C TYR A 22 1.31 -0.71 6.05
N GLY A 23 1.39 -2.00 5.69
CA GLY A 23 2.63 -2.61 5.21
C GLY A 23 3.18 -1.97 3.94
N LEU A 24 2.31 -1.67 2.97
CA LEU A 24 2.67 -0.93 1.75
C LEU A 24 3.16 0.49 2.08
N GLY A 25 2.49 1.15 3.03
CA GLY A 25 2.85 2.48 3.51
C GLY A 25 4.25 2.50 4.12
N LEU A 26 4.53 1.61 5.08
CA LEU A 26 5.86 1.49 5.70
C LEU A 26 6.97 1.26 4.67
N GLY A 27 6.76 0.34 3.72
CA GLY A 27 7.72 0.07 2.64
C GLY A 27 7.93 1.27 1.72
N SER A 28 6.86 2.00 1.39
CA SER A 28 6.93 3.19 0.54
C SER A 28 7.71 4.33 1.19
N VAL A 29 7.55 4.54 2.51
CA VAL A 29 8.29 5.56 3.26
C VAL A 29 9.76 5.20 3.36
N GLN A 30 10.09 3.94 3.65
CA GLN A 30 11.48 3.49 3.71
C GLN A 30 12.20 3.67 2.36
N ARG A 31 11.52 3.37 1.25
CA ARG A 31 12.05 3.63 -0.10
C ARG A 31 12.12 5.12 -0.43
N GLY A 32 11.13 5.90 0.01
CA GLY A 32 11.14 7.36 -0.04
C GLY A 32 12.41 7.93 0.58
N VAL A 33 12.75 7.50 1.80
CA VAL A 33 13.94 7.97 2.52
C VAL A 33 15.22 7.63 1.76
N GLN A 34 15.31 6.45 1.13
CA GLN A 34 16.43 6.15 0.24
C GLN A 34 16.58 7.16 -0.92
N TYR A 35 15.48 7.65 -1.50
CA TYR A 35 15.57 8.67 -2.56
C TYR A 35 16.11 10.02 -2.06
N LEU A 36 15.82 10.39 -0.82
CA LEU A 36 16.38 11.60 -0.19
C LEU A 36 17.89 11.50 0.00
N HIS A 37 18.40 10.32 0.37
CA HIS A 37 19.84 10.09 0.50
C HIS A 37 20.57 10.03 -0.84
N GLN A 38 19.94 9.46 -1.86
CA GLN A 38 20.58 9.25 -3.17
C GLN A 38 20.49 10.46 -4.10
N TYR A 39 19.44 11.28 -3.96
CA TYR A 39 19.23 12.48 -4.76
C TYR A 39 19.02 13.70 -3.86
N PRO A 40 20.11 14.30 -3.34
CA PRO A 40 20.01 15.50 -2.51
C PRO A 40 19.46 16.68 -3.33
N GLY A 41 18.31 17.21 -2.93
CA GLY A 41 17.66 18.35 -3.58
C GLY A 41 16.13 18.25 -3.60
N THR A 42 15.48 19.15 -4.34
CA THR A 42 14.02 19.17 -4.49
C THR A 42 13.47 17.93 -5.20
N GLY A 43 14.26 17.32 -6.09
CA GLY A 43 13.90 16.08 -6.79
C GLY A 43 13.73 14.88 -5.86
N GLY A 44 14.58 14.74 -4.84
CA GLY A 44 14.46 13.68 -3.83
C GLY A 44 13.18 13.79 -3.00
N TRP A 45 12.77 15.01 -2.65
CA TRP A 45 11.50 15.27 -1.96
C TRP A 45 10.27 15.00 -2.83
N LEU A 46 10.34 15.30 -4.13
CA LEU A 46 9.26 14.97 -5.06
C LEU A 46 9.09 13.46 -5.22
N LEU A 47 10.20 12.72 -5.37
CA LEU A 47 10.19 11.25 -5.44
C LEU A 47 9.74 10.63 -4.10
N PHE A 48 10.17 11.20 -2.97
CA PHE A 48 9.71 10.82 -1.64
C PHE A 48 8.19 10.97 -1.52
N ALA A 49 7.62 12.10 -1.97
CA ALA A 49 6.20 12.37 -1.86
C ALA A 49 5.35 11.48 -2.75
N VAL A 50 5.81 11.16 -3.97
CA VAL A 50 5.09 10.30 -4.92
C VAL A 50 4.92 8.87 -4.41
N CYS A 51 5.91 8.31 -3.70
CA CYS A 51 5.85 6.94 -3.18
C CYS A 51 4.63 6.65 -2.27
N PRO A 52 4.41 7.36 -1.15
CA PRO A 52 3.23 7.19 -0.32
C PRO A 52 1.95 7.64 -1.01
N LEU A 53 2.01 8.62 -1.94
CA LEU A 53 0.86 9.07 -2.72
C LEU A 53 0.28 7.95 -3.60
N ALA A 54 1.15 7.13 -4.20
CA ALA A 54 0.75 5.92 -4.90
C ALA A 54 0.06 4.90 -3.96
N VAL A 55 0.54 4.76 -2.73
CA VAL A 55 -0.07 3.87 -1.73
C VAL A 55 -1.45 4.37 -1.31
N PHE A 56 -1.68 5.68 -1.19
CA PHE A 56 -3.02 6.21 -0.89
C PHE A 56 -4.03 5.88 -2.01
N MET A 57 -3.65 6.01 -3.28
CA MET A 57 -4.50 5.63 -4.41
C MET A 57 -4.78 4.12 -4.42
N ALA A 58 -3.76 3.30 -4.17
CA ALA A 58 -3.92 1.85 -4.07
C ALA A 58 -4.80 1.46 -2.88
N GLY A 59 -4.62 2.10 -1.72
CA GLY A 59 -5.40 1.86 -0.53
C GLY A 59 -6.88 2.20 -0.70
N ALA A 60 -7.19 3.31 -1.36
CA ALA A 60 -8.57 3.67 -1.70
C ALA A 60 -9.24 2.61 -2.60
N ARG A 61 -8.50 2.08 -3.59
CA ARG A 61 -9.00 1.00 -4.46
C ARG A 61 -9.21 -0.33 -3.73
N ILE A 62 -8.33 -0.69 -2.81
CA ILE A 62 -8.46 -1.89 -1.98
C ILE A 62 -9.70 -1.77 -1.09
N LEU A 63 -9.90 -0.60 -0.46
CA LEU A 63 -11.07 -0.35 0.39
C LEU A 63 -12.38 -0.40 -0.40
N ASP A 64 -12.42 0.24 -1.58
CA ASP A 64 -13.60 0.24 -2.46
C ASP A 64 -13.97 -1.17 -2.93
N SER A 65 -12.97 -2.00 -3.25
CA SER A 65 -13.19 -3.39 -3.67
C SER A 65 -13.81 -4.25 -2.58
N ILE A 66 -13.46 -3.99 -1.30
CA ILE A 66 -14.00 -4.73 -0.15
C ILE A 66 -15.40 -4.25 0.21
N GLU A 67 -15.69 -2.95 0.08
CA GLU A 67 -17.05 -2.44 0.29
C GLU A 67 -18.01 -3.03 -0.75
N ARG A 68 -17.61 -3.01 -2.04
CA ARG A 68 -18.41 -3.61 -3.13
C ARG A 68 -18.71 -5.08 -2.90
N GLY A 69 -17.71 -5.89 -2.56
CA GLY A 69 -17.91 -7.33 -2.30
C GLY A 69 -18.70 -7.64 -1.01
N ARG A 70 -19.10 -6.64 -0.23
CA ARG A 70 -20.00 -6.78 0.93
C ARG A 70 -21.46 -6.46 0.58
N ASP A 71 -21.68 -5.70 -0.49
CA ASP A 71 -23.00 -5.26 -0.96
C ASP A 71 -23.60 -6.21 -2.03
N ASP A 72 -22.82 -7.18 -2.52
CA ASP A 72 -23.24 -8.32 -3.36
C ASP A 72 -23.54 -9.59 -2.51
#